data_AF-A0AAW8APB2-F1
#
_entry.id   AF-A0AAW8APB2-F1
#
_cell.length_a   1.000
_cell.length_b   1.000
_cell.length_c   1.000
_cell.angle_alpha   90.00
_cell.angle_beta   90.00
_cell.angle_gamma   90.00
#
_symmetry.space_group_name_H-M   'P 1'
#
loop_
_entity.id
_entity.type
_entity.pdbx_description
1 polymer ?
#
loop_
_entity_poly.entity_id
_entity_poly.type
_entity_poly.pdbx_seq_one_letter_code
_entity_poly.pdbx_strand_id
1 'polypeptide(L)' 'MSDWLIPDWPAPVQVKACVTTRAGGVSLAPFDSLNLGDHVEDSLEA' A
#
# COMPACT_ATOMS: atom_id res chain seq x y z
N MET A 1 13.14 -6.78 4.06
CA MET A 1 11.98 -7.30 3.32
C MET A 1 11.30 -6.09 2.70
N SER A 2 10.87 -6.13 1.44
CA SER A 2 10.08 -5.02 0.88
C SER A 2 8.62 -5.15 1.35
N ASP A 3 8.01 -4.07 1.83
CA ASP A 3 6.64 -4.06 2.38
C ASP A 3 5.53 -4.02 1.31
N TRP A 4 5.90 -4.19 0.04
CA TRP A 4 5.00 -4.26 -1.11
C TRP A 4 5.33 -5.47 -1.99
N LEU A 5 4.35 -5.91 -2.76
CA LEU A 5 4.45 -7.03 -3.70
C LEU A 5 4.73 -6.52 -5.12
N ILE A 6 5.41 -7.34 -5.91
CA ILE A 6 5.58 -7.11 -7.36
C ILE A 6 4.69 -8.11 -8.10
N PRO A 7 3.78 -7.67 -8.97
CA PRO A 7 2.93 -8.58 -9.75
C PRO A 7 3.76 -9.53 -10.63
N ASP A 8 3.46 -10.82 -10.53
CA ASP A 8 4.07 -11.85 -11.37
C ASP A 8 3.31 -11.96 -12.70
N TRP A 9 3.78 -11.22 -13.70
CA TRP A 9 3.24 -11.21 -15.05
C TRP A 9 4.30 -10.74 -16.05
N PRO A 10 4.16 -11.02 -17.36
CA PRO A 10 5.15 -10.64 -18.37
C PRO A 10 5.08 -9.14 -18.72
N ALA A 11 5.40 -8.27 -17.75
CA ALA A 11 5.43 -6.82 -17.95
C ALA A 11 6.49 -6.43 -18.98
N PRO A 12 6.21 -5.48 -19.89
CA PRO A 12 7.25 -4.87 -20.71
C PRO A 12 8.35 -4.23 -19.83
N VAL A 13 9.60 -4.22 -20.29
CA VAL A 13 10.77 -3.75 -19.49
C VAL A 13 10.63 -2.31 -18.95
N GLN A 14 9.87 -1.48 -19.65
CA GLN A 14 9.60 -0.07 -19.31
C GLN A 14 8.45 0.12 -18.32
N VAL A 15 7.68 -0.94 -18.02
CA VAL A 15 6.58 -0.91 -17.07
C VAL A 15 7.05 -1.34 -15.70
N LYS A 16 6.71 -0.55 -14.68
CA LYS A 16 6.88 -0.91 -13.27
C LYS A 16 5.50 -0.92 -12.61
N ALA A 17 5.27 -1.94 -11.79
CA ALA A 17 4.04 -2.09 -11.04
C ALA A 17 4.37 -2.60 -9.64
N CYS A 18 3.53 -2.24 -8.67
CA CYS A 18 3.58 -2.76 -7.31
C CYS A 18 2.16 -2.91 -6.76
N VAL A 19 2.03 -3.71 -5.72
CA VAL A 19 0.81 -3.86 -4.94
C VAL A 19 1.19 -3.61 -3.49
N THR A 20 0.61 -2.59 -2.88
CA THR A 20 0.85 -2.29 -1.46
C THR A 20 0.30 -3.39 -0.58
N THR A 21 0.89 -3.57 0.59
CA THR A 21 0.30 -4.37 1.67
C THR A 21 -0.24 -3.45 2.75
N ARG A 22 -0.78 -4.01 3.85
CA ARG A 22 -1.15 -3.22 5.03
C ARG A 22 0.02 -2.86 5.92
N ALA A 23 1.24 -3.34 5.66
CA ALA A 23 2.43 -3.08 6.45
C ALA A 23 3.10 -1.74 6.06
N GLY A 24 3.87 -1.16 7.01
CA GLY A 24 4.75 -0.03 6.75
C GLY A 24 4.08 1.35 6.74
N GLY A 25 2.85 1.46 7.24
CA GLY A 25 2.16 2.74 7.38
C GLY A 25 2.05 3.21 8.83
N VAL A 26 1.16 4.18 9.05
CA VAL A 26 1.03 4.96 10.29
C VAL A 26 -0.39 4.99 10.85
N SER A 27 -1.38 4.54 10.07
CA SER A 27 -2.77 4.46 10.50
C SER A 27 -2.89 3.57 11.75
N LEU A 28 -3.84 3.91 12.61
CA LEU A 28 -4.17 3.13 13.80
C LEU A 28 -5.39 2.25 13.53
N ALA A 29 -5.68 1.32 14.46
CA ALA A 29 -6.88 0.50 14.37
C ALA A 29 -8.15 1.37 14.24
N PRO A 30 -9.08 1.02 13.33
CA PRO A 30 -9.17 -0.23 12.56
C PRO A 30 -8.43 -0.22 11.20
N PHE A 31 -7.66 0.82 10.90
CA PHE A 31 -7.00 1.07 9.62
C PHE A 31 -5.50 0.75 9.61
N ASP A 32 -4.99 0.11 10.66
CA ASP A 32 -3.56 -0.20 10.79
C ASP A 32 -3.01 -1.05 9.64
N SER A 33 -1.86 -0.74 9.02
CA SER A 33 -1.00 0.44 9.18
C SER A 33 -0.93 1.32 7.92
N LEU A 34 -0.89 0.74 6.72
CA LEU A 34 -0.80 1.47 5.46
C LEU A 34 -2.17 1.56 4.75
N ASN A 35 -3.05 2.41 5.25
CA ASN A 35 -4.29 2.75 4.57
C ASN A 35 -4.08 3.93 3.62
N LEU A 36 -4.50 3.80 2.36
CA LEU A 36 -4.43 4.84 1.34
C LEU A 36 -5.80 5.44 1.01
N GLY A 37 -6.87 4.95 1.64
CA GLY A 37 -8.22 5.44 1.43
C GLY A 37 -8.47 6.74 2.19
N ASP A 38 -8.94 7.77 1.48
CA ASP A 38 -9.23 9.11 1.99
C ASP A 38 -10.72 9.35 2.34
N HIS A 39 -11.57 8.36 2.09
CA HIS A 39 -13.03 8.43 2.22
C HIS A 39 -13.59 7.33 3.14
N VAL A 40 -12.73 6.79 4.01
CA VAL A 40 -13.07 5.68 4.92
C VAL A 40 -13.03 6.09 6.39
N GLU A 41 -13.03 7.40 6.68
CA GLU A 41 -13.00 7.97 8.04
C GLU A 41 -11.71 7.68 8.83
N ASP A 42 -10.61 7.36 8.13
CA ASP A 42 -9.28 7.33 8.74
C ASP A 42 -8.72 8.75 8.94
N SER A 43 -7.71 8.87 9.81
CA SER A 43 -6.99 10.12 10.01
C SER A 43 -6.28 10.54 8.72
N LEU A 44 -6.37 11.83 8.37
CA LEU A 44 -5.59 12.42 7.27
C LEU A 44 -4.16 12.77 7.69
N GLU A 45 -3.84 12.65 8.98
CA GLU A 45 -2.51 12.90 9.52
C GLU A 45 -1.67 11.63 9.40
N ALA A 46 -0.44 11.80 8.88
CA ALA A 46 0.56 10.75 8.76
C ALA A 46 1.58 10.79 9.91
#